data_AF-A0A536Z3A8-F1
#
_entry.id   AF-A0A536Z3A8-F1
#
_cell.length_a   1.000
_cell.length_b   1.000
_cell.length_c   1.000
_cell.angle_alpha   90.00
_cell.angle_beta   90.00
_cell.angle_gamma   90.00
#
_symmetry.space_group_name_H-M   'P 1'
#
loop_
_entity.id
_entity.type
_entity.pdbx_description
1 polymer ?
#
loop_
_entity_poly.entity_id
_entity_poly.type
_entity_poly.pdbx_seq_one_letter_code
_entity_poly.pdbx_strand_id
1 'polypeptide(L)'
;MAAMDLFTSLLRARSESIKQNTDVTLSPAGTWAAGWAVAVGGSNIDTHAATSNISISNPGVVTYRSSGRVAGTTQPKFSVSATQTATKRCVQVNLSGEPVVTNGACT
;
A
#
# COMPACT_ATOMS: atom_id res chain seq x y z
N MET A 1 -3.08 -6.92 12.04
CA MET A 1 -1.93 -7.37 11.22
C MET A 1 -1.94 -6.74 9.82
N ALA A 2 -3.09 -6.38 9.23
CA ALA A 2 -3.17 -5.71 7.92
C ALA A 2 -2.31 -4.45 7.68
N ALA A 3 -2.09 -3.59 8.69
CA ALA A 3 -1.23 -2.42 8.51
C ALA A 3 0.24 -2.81 8.24
N MET A 4 0.71 -3.90 8.86
CA MET A 4 2.05 -4.46 8.60
C MET A 4 2.07 -5.17 7.25
N ASP A 5 1.00 -5.86 6.87
CA ASP A 5 0.89 -6.49 5.55
C ASP A 5 0.98 -5.45 4.43
N LEU A 6 0.23 -4.34 4.54
CA LEU A 6 0.34 -3.20 3.64
C LEU A 6 1.78 -2.65 3.61
N PHE A 7 2.39 -2.43 4.77
CA PHE A 7 3.78 -1.98 4.86
C PHE A 7 4.76 -2.90 4.12
N THR A 8 4.64 -4.22 4.30
CA THR A 8 5.49 -5.19 3.60
C THR A 8 5.24 -5.21 2.09
N SER A 9 3.98 -5.08 1.65
CA SER A 9 3.63 -5.02 0.23
C SER A 9 4.17 -3.74 -0.44
N LEU A 10 4.16 -2.61 0.26
CA LEU A 10 4.75 -1.35 -0.19
C LEU A 10 6.28 -1.44 -0.29
N LEU A 11 6.95 -2.05 0.69
CA LEU A 11 8.39 -2.31 0.63
C LEU A 11 8.76 -3.24 -0.53
N ARG A 12 7.94 -4.26 -0.80
CA ARG A 12 8.11 -5.15 -1.94
C ARG A 12 7.93 -4.39 -3.25
N ALA A 13 6.84 -3.62 -3.40
CA ALA A 13 6.58 -2.83 -4.60
C ALA A 13 7.74 -1.87 -4.92
N ARG A 14 8.26 -1.16 -3.90
CA ARG A 14 9.46 -0.32 -4.02
C ARG A 14 10.68 -1.11 -4.47
N SER A 15 10.94 -2.26 -3.84
CA SER A 15 12.12 -3.06 -4.15
C SER A 15 12.05 -3.60 -5.57
N GLU A 16 10.87 -4.02 -6.01
CA GLU A 16 10.65 -4.54 -7.36
C GLU A 16 10.73 -3.44 -8.42
N SER A 17 10.30 -2.22 -8.11
CA SER A 17 10.44 -1.10 -9.04
C SER A 17 11.90 -0.74 -9.31
N ILE A 18 12.74 -0.81 -8.27
CA ILE A 18 14.19 -0.61 -8.38
C ILE A 18 14.85 -1.78 -9.10
N LYS A 19 14.54 -3.03 -8.71
CA LYS A 19 15.16 -4.23 -9.29
C LYS A 19 14.85 -4.40 -10.78
N GLN A 20 13.59 -4.20 -11.16
CA GLN A 20 13.14 -4.36 -12.55
C GLN A 20 13.28 -3.07 -13.35
N ASN A 21 13.77 -1.99 -12.73
CA ASN A 21 13.93 -0.66 -13.32
C ASN A 21 12.67 -0.21 -14.08
N THR A 22 11.51 -0.49 -13.51
CA THR A 22 10.20 -0.27 -14.15
C THR A 22 9.18 0.18 -13.13
N ASP A 23 8.04 0.66 -13.61
CA ASP A 23 6.98 1.16 -12.75
C ASP A 23 6.17 0.00 -12.15
N VAL A 24 5.92 0.09 -10.85
CA VAL A 24 5.21 -0.91 -10.06
C VAL A 24 3.98 -0.27 -9.44
N THR A 25 2.84 -0.89 -9.64
CA THR A 25 1.54 -0.38 -9.20
C THR A 25 0.99 -1.27 -8.09
N LEU A 26 0.50 -0.66 -7.02
CA LEU A 26 -0.25 -1.29 -5.96
C LEU A 26 -1.71 -0.87 -6.12
N SER A 27 -2.59 -1.83 -6.37
CA SER A 27 -4.01 -1.55 -6.62
C SER A 27 -4.92 -2.48 -5.79
N PRO A 28 -6.05 -1.97 -5.27
CA PRO A 28 -7.00 -2.80 -4.54
C PRO A 28 -7.80 -3.71 -5.49
N ALA A 29 -8.14 -4.90 -5.03
CA ALA A 29 -9.04 -5.83 -5.73
C ALA A 29 -10.52 -5.43 -5.47
N GLY A 30 -10.90 -4.22 -5.93
CA GLY A 30 -12.20 -3.60 -5.68
C GLY A 30 -12.23 -2.76 -4.41
N THR A 31 -11.96 -3.37 -3.25
CA THR A 31 -11.71 -2.63 -1.99
C THR A 31 -10.41 -3.09 -1.37
N TRP A 32 -9.73 -2.22 -0.64
CA TRP A 32 -8.50 -2.59 0.08
C TRP A 32 -8.74 -3.69 1.12
N ALA A 33 -9.94 -3.78 1.69
CA ALA A 33 -10.33 -4.87 2.58
C ALA A 33 -10.51 -6.22 1.84
N ALA A 34 -10.91 -6.18 0.55
CA ALA A 34 -11.02 -7.36 -0.30
C ALA A 34 -9.66 -7.87 -0.81
N GLY A 35 -8.57 -7.16 -0.51
CA GLY A 35 -7.21 -7.50 -0.91
C GLY A 35 -6.64 -6.49 -1.90
N TRP A 36 -5.38 -6.69 -2.26
CA TRP A 36 -4.66 -5.82 -3.19
C TRP A 36 -3.61 -6.61 -3.97
N ALA A 37 -3.22 -6.07 -5.11
CA ALA A 37 -2.20 -6.65 -5.97
C ALA A 37 -1.07 -5.65 -6.22
N VAL A 38 0.15 -6.18 -6.22
CA VAL A 38 1.36 -5.51 -6.70
C VAL A 38 1.60 -5.99 -8.13
N ALA A 39 1.57 -5.07 -9.09
CA ALA A 39 1.83 -5.36 -10.50
C ALA A 39 3.03 -4.57 -11.00
N VAL A 40 3.95 -5.26 -11.67
CA VAL A 40 5.17 -4.71 -12.26
C VAL A 40 5.02 -4.76 -13.78
N GLY A 41 5.09 -3.61 -14.47
CA GLY A 41 4.98 -3.58 -15.93
C GLY A 41 3.72 -4.26 -16.50
N GLY A 42 2.62 -4.27 -15.74
CA GLY A 42 1.35 -4.90 -16.11
C GLY A 42 1.17 -6.37 -15.70
N SER A 43 2.17 -6.99 -15.05
CA SER A 43 2.07 -8.35 -14.52
C SER A 43 2.00 -8.36 -12.99
N ASN A 44 1.03 -9.08 -12.42
CA ASN A 44 0.91 -9.21 -10.97
C ASN A 44 2.03 -10.11 -10.42
N ILE A 45 2.83 -9.56 -9.53
CA ILE A 45 3.96 -10.28 -8.89
C ILE A 45 3.64 -10.71 -7.46
N ASP A 46 2.67 -10.06 -6.82
CA ASP A 46 2.28 -10.31 -5.43
C ASP A 46 0.82 -9.94 -5.27
N THR A 47 0.08 -10.75 -4.53
CA THR A 47 -1.34 -10.51 -4.24
C THR A 47 -1.61 -10.83 -2.79
N HIS A 48 -2.28 -9.91 -2.11
CA HIS A 48 -2.77 -10.09 -0.77
C HIS A 48 -4.28 -10.39 -0.80
N ALA A 49 -4.68 -11.42 -0.07
CA ALA A 49 -6.07 -11.88 -0.03
C ALA A 49 -6.93 -11.01 0.90
N ALA A 50 -8.26 -11.11 0.74
CA ALA A 50 -9.20 -10.37 1.57
C ALA A 50 -8.93 -10.59 3.07
N THR A 51 -8.92 -9.49 3.84
CA THR A 51 -8.76 -9.55 5.28
C THR A 51 -10.09 -9.21 5.96
N SER A 52 -10.70 -10.19 6.62
CA SER A 52 -11.96 -9.99 7.35
C SER A 52 -11.80 -9.06 8.55
N ASN A 53 -12.85 -8.31 8.89
CA ASN A 53 -12.95 -7.44 10.08
C ASN A 53 -12.00 -6.23 10.09
N ILE A 54 -11.54 -5.77 8.94
CA ILE A 54 -10.69 -4.59 8.79
C ILE A 54 -11.26 -3.72 7.68
N SER A 55 -11.34 -2.41 7.93
CA SER A 55 -11.66 -1.40 6.93
C SER A 55 -10.41 -0.60 6.61
N ILE A 56 -10.09 -0.54 5.32
CA ILE A 56 -8.94 0.19 4.78
C ILE A 56 -9.48 1.20 3.78
N SER A 57 -9.17 2.48 3.99
CA SER A 57 -9.63 3.58 3.14
C SER A 57 -8.48 4.48 2.72
N ASN A 58 -8.55 4.92 1.44
CA ASN A 58 -7.56 5.79 0.78
C ASN A 58 -6.16 5.12 0.67
N PRO A 59 -5.28 5.51 -0.26
CA PRO A 59 -5.51 6.13 -1.57
C PRO A 59 -5.92 5.08 -2.61
N GLY A 60 -6.28 5.51 -3.83
CA GLY A 60 -6.68 4.64 -4.93
C GLY A 60 -5.57 3.68 -5.39
N VAL A 61 -4.89 3.98 -6.49
CA VAL A 61 -3.72 3.21 -6.95
C VAL A 61 -2.45 3.92 -6.50
N VAL A 62 -1.47 3.18 -5.98
CA VAL A 62 -0.15 3.71 -5.64
C VAL A 62 0.86 3.19 -6.63
N THR A 63 1.50 4.08 -7.37
CA THR A 63 2.53 3.70 -8.33
C THR A 63 3.90 4.08 -7.78
N TYR A 64 4.84 3.14 -7.79
CA TYR A 64 6.27 3.36 -7.58
C TYR A 64 6.95 3.44 -8.94
N ARG A 65 7.80 4.44 -9.12
CA ARG A 65 8.65 4.58 -10.30
C ARG A 65 9.85 3.66 -10.23
N SER A 66 10.54 3.46 -11.35
CA SER A 66 11.84 2.78 -11.42
C SER A 66 12.88 3.28 -10.41
N SER A 67 12.79 4.56 -10.01
CA SER A 67 13.64 5.17 -8.96
C SER A 67 13.28 4.75 -7.52
N GLY A 68 12.28 3.90 -7.31
CA GLY A 68 11.76 3.54 -6.00
C GLY A 68 10.95 4.64 -5.32
N ARG A 69 10.65 5.74 -6.02
CA ARG A 69 9.85 6.87 -5.53
C ARG A 69 8.39 6.71 -5.91
N VAL A 70 7.48 7.27 -5.12
CA VAL A 70 6.05 7.27 -5.48
C VAL A 70 5.83 8.21 -6.67
N ALA A 71 5.06 7.75 -7.66
CA ALA A 71 4.60 8.57 -8.76
C ALA A 71 3.46 9.47 -8.29
N GLY A 72 3.63 10.78 -8.51
CA GLY A 72 2.66 11.80 -8.13
C GLY A 72 3.25 12.83 -7.17
N THR A 73 2.43 13.80 -6.80
CA THR A 73 2.78 14.87 -5.86
C THR A 73 2.09 14.71 -4.51
N THR A 74 1.14 13.78 -4.41
CA THR A 74 0.39 13.50 -3.18
C THR A 74 0.95 12.27 -2.50
N GLN A 75 1.21 12.40 -1.20
CA GLN A 75 1.66 11.30 -0.36
C GLN A 75 0.53 10.27 -0.19
N PRO A 76 0.71 9.00 -0.59
CA PRO A 76 -0.26 7.95 -0.31
C PRO A 76 -0.46 7.77 1.19
N LYS A 77 -1.71 7.83 1.65
CA LYS A 77 -2.10 7.61 3.06
C LYS A 77 -3.23 6.61 3.13
N PHE A 78 -3.01 5.52 3.87
CA PHE A 78 -3.93 4.43 4.11
C PHE A 78 -4.40 4.46 5.55
N SER A 79 -5.71 4.66 5.74
CA SER A 79 -6.33 4.55 7.05
C SER A 79 -6.80 3.12 7.25
N VAL A 80 -6.13 2.38 8.13
CA VAL A 80 -6.48 1.01 8.50
C VAL A 80 -7.20 1.05 9.84
N SER A 81 -8.41 0.52 9.89
CA SER A 81 -9.22 0.43 11.11
C SER A 81 -9.74 -0.99 11.29
N ALA A 82 -9.63 -1.53 12.49
CA ALA A 82 -10.28 -2.79 12.79
C ALA A 82 -11.78 -2.54 13.07
N THR A 83 -12.66 -3.40 12.55
CA THR A 83 -14.11 -3.26 12.76
C THR A 83 -14.50 -3.66 14.18
N GLN A 84 -13.78 -4.62 14.76
CA GLN A 84 -14.05 -5.21 16.08
C GLN A 84 -13.35 -4.46 17.23
N THR A 85 -12.35 -3.63 16.93
CA THR A 85 -11.60 -2.85 17.92
C THR A 85 -11.44 -1.42 17.42
N ALA A 86 -11.57 -0.42 18.28
CA ALA A 86 -11.35 0.99 17.92
C ALA A 86 -9.88 1.34 17.54
N THR A 87 -9.06 0.33 17.26
CA THR A 87 -7.67 0.48 16.84
C THR A 87 -7.60 0.99 15.41
N LYS A 88 -7.03 2.19 15.26
CA LYS A 88 -6.72 2.80 13.97
C LYS A 88 -5.22 2.83 13.76
N ARG A 89 -4.76 2.56 12.54
CA ARG A 89 -3.38 2.65 12.11
C ARG A 89 -3.32 3.45 10.82
N CYS A 90 -2.35 4.32 10.71
CA CYS A 90 -2.10 5.05 9.48
C CYS A 90 -0.85 4.47 8.83
N VAL A 91 -0.97 4.03 7.59
CA VAL A 91 0.19 3.69 6.76
C VAL A 91 0.34 4.81 5.75
N GLN A 92 1.47 5.50 5.74
CA GLN A 92 1.74 6.59 4.82
C GLN A 92 3.02 6.28 4.04
N VAL A 93 3.12 6.77 2.80
CA VAL A 93 4.29 6.54 1.96
C VAL A 93 4.87 7.87 1.55
N ASN A 94 6.03 8.25 2.06
CA ASN A 94 6.72 9.46 1.63
C ASN A 94 6.93 9.43 0.11
N LEU A 95 6.98 10.60 -0.54
CA LEU A 95 7.25 10.68 -1.99
C LEU A 95 8.59 10.04 -2.38
N SER A 96 9.52 9.93 -1.42
CA SER A 96 10.77 9.17 -1.50
C SER A 96 10.58 7.65 -1.67
N GLY A 97 9.36 7.15 -1.52
CA GLY A 97 9.00 5.73 -1.54
C GLY A 97 9.05 5.04 -0.19
N GLU A 98 9.36 5.75 0.89
CA GLU A 98 9.49 5.18 2.22
C GLU A 98 8.11 5.01 2.88
N PRO A 99 7.68 3.76 3.16
CA PRO A 99 6.46 3.52 3.92
C PRO A 99 6.73 3.76 5.42
N VAL A 100 5.75 4.32 6.12
CA VAL A 100 5.78 4.61 7.54
C VAL A 100 4.44 4.20 8.14
N VAL A 101 4.46 3.52 9.29
CA VAL A 101 3.25 3.13 10.02
C VAL A 101 3.19 3.87 11.34
N THR A 102 2.09 4.59 11.57
CA THR A 102 1.81 5.28 12.82
C THR A 102 0.57 4.70 13.51
N ASN A 103 0.55 4.83 14.84
CA ASN A 103 -0.60 4.44 15.65
C ASN A 103 -1.60 5.60 15.67
N GLY A 104 -2.82 5.40 15.16
CA GLY A 104 -3.82 6.46 14.96
C GLY A 104 -4.41 6.52 13.55
N ALA A 105 -5.34 7.44 13.33
CA ALA A 105 -5.89 7.73 12.00
C ALA A 105 -4.90 8.59 11.18
N CYS A 106 -4.97 8.51 9.85
CA CYS A 106 -4.19 9.42 9.01
C CYS A 106 -4.77 10.84 9.11
N THR A 107 -3.92 11.79 9.48
CA THR A 107 -4.20 13.24 9.43
C THR A 107 -3.67 13.84 8.16
#